data_AF-A0A924Y9H7-F1
#
_entry.id   AF-A0A924Y9H7-F1
#
_cell.length_a   1.000
_cell.length_b   1.000
_cell.length_c   1.000
_cell.angle_alpha   90.00
_cell.angle_beta   90.00
_cell.angle_gamma   90.00
#
_symmetry.space_group_name_H-M   'P 1'
#
loop_
_entity.id
_entity.type
_entity.pdbx_description
1 polymer ?
#
loop_
_entity_poly.entity_id
_entity_poly.type
_entity_poly.pdbx_seq_one_letter_code
_entity_poly.pdbx_strand_id
1 'polypeptide(L)'
;YLVTIAGIRQLFRAGGVRAAVAGTNHLFVGGLLAGAGGFNVVEGVVDHHILGIHHVRFGPSRNVYDAAFLAISAVLFGAGVALIRNVRNAK
;
A
#
# COMPACT_ATOMS: atom_id res chain seq x y z
N TYR A 1 7.86 18.76 2.54
CA TYR A 1 8.76 17.73 3.11
C TYR A 1 8.76 17.69 4.64
N LEU A 2 8.84 18.81 5.37
CA LEU A 2 8.86 18.81 6.84
C LEU A 2 7.61 18.16 7.47
N VAL A 3 6.43 18.44 6.93
CA VAL A 3 5.16 17.82 7.36
C VAL A 3 5.15 16.31 7.10
N THR A 4 5.69 15.87 5.95
CA THR A 4 5.82 14.45 5.60
C THR A 4 6.78 13.72 6.55
N ILE A 5 7.95 14.31 6.83
CA ILE A 5 8.93 13.75 7.76
C ILE A 5 8.36 13.70 9.19
N ALA A 6 7.67 14.76 9.62
CA ALA A 6 6.99 14.81 10.91
C ALA A 6 5.88 13.76 11.00
N GLY A 7 5.05 13.63 9.96
CA GLY A 7 3.98 12.63 9.87
C GLY A 7 4.52 11.20 9.88
N ILE A 8 5.58 10.91 9.12
CA ILE A 8 6.28 9.62 9.14
C ILE A 8 6.85 9.34 10.54
N ARG A 9 7.53 10.32 11.15
CA ARG A 9 8.08 10.19 12.50
C ARG A 9 6.99 9.98 13.55
N GLN A 10 5.85 10.67 13.45
CA GLN A 10 4.68 10.46 14.31
C GLN A 10 4.02 9.11 14.07
N LEU A 11 3.95 8.63 12.83
CA LEU A 11 3.43 7.31 12.49
C LEU A 11 4.28 6.19 13.12
N PHE A 12 5.62 6.30 13.01
CA PHE A 12 6.54 5.38 13.68
C PHE A 12 6.50 5.50 15.21
N ARG A 13 6.26 6.70 15.76
CA ARG A 13 6.12 6.91 17.21
C ARG A 13 4.77 6.42 17.75
N ALA A 14 3.69 6.61 17.02
CA ALA A 14 2.35 6.14 17.39
C ALA A 14 2.26 4.61 17.29
N GLY A 15 2.94 4.00 16.31
CA GLY A 15 3.19 2.55 16.29
C GLY A 15 4.13 2.08 17.39
N GLY A 16 5.05 2.95 17.84
CA GLY A 16 6.04 2.68 18.90
C GLY A 16 5.52 2.77 20.33
N VAL A 17 4.40 3.45 20.61
CA VAL A 17 3.89 3.61 21.99
C VAL A 17 3.13 2.36 22.51
N ARG A 18 2.95 1.31 21.69
CA ARG A 18 2.46 -0.02 22.13
C ARG A 18 3.17 -1.21 21.44
N ALA A 19 4.48 -1.07 21.18
CA ALA A 19 5.32 -2.07 20.51
C ALA A 19 5.93 -3.11 21.48
N ALA A 20 5.11 -3.88 22.21
CA ALA A 20 5.62 -4.91 23.14
C ALA A 20 5.21 -6.36 22.80
N VAL A 21 4.50 -6.62 21.71
CA VAL A 21 4.12 -8.00 21.32
C VAL A 21 4.27 -8.14 19.80
N ALA A 22 4.86 -9.22 19.31
CA ALA A 22 5.23 -9.49 17.91
C ALA A 22 4.15 -9.15 16.85
N GLY A 23 2.88 -9.09 17.23
CA GLY A 23 1.77 -8.65 16.37
C GLY A 23 1.83 -7.18 15.90
N THR A 24 2.54 -6.28 16.60
CA THR A 24 2.57 -4.84 16.25
C THR A 24 3.34 -4.58 14.96
N ASN A 25 4.42 -5.31 14.68
CA ASN A 25 5.19 -5.16 13.44
C ASN A 25 4.40 -5.64 12.21
N HIS A 26 3.67 -6.75 12.34
CA HIS A 26 2.83 -7.27 11.26
C HIS A 26 1.62 -6.36 10.98
N LEU A 27 1.04 -5.72 12.00
CA LEU A 27 0.00 -4.71 11.82
C LEU A 27 0.54 -3.46 11.12
N PHE A 28 1.74 -3.01 11.51
CA PHE A 28 2.38 -1.85 10.89
C PHE A 28 2.74 -2.10 9.42
N VAL A 29 3.47 -3.17 9.13
CA VAL A 29 3.86 -3.54 7.76
C VAL A 29 2.63 -3.90 6.94
N GLY A 30 1.70 -4.67 7.50
CA GLY A 30 0.45 -5.01 6.83
C GLY A 30 -0.39 -3.78 6.49
N GLY A 31 -0.45 -2.79 7.40
CA GLY A 31 -1.11 -1.51 7.17
C GLY A 31 -0.45 -0.67 6.07
N LEU A 32 0.89 -0.62 6.03
CA LEU A 32 1.62 0.05 4.95
C LEU A 32 1.35 -0.59 3.58
N LEU A 33 1.44 -1.93 3.50
CA LEU A 33 1.21 -2.66 2.26
C LEU A 33 -0.24 -2.57 1.78
N ALA A 34 -1.21 -2.70 2.69
CA ALA A 34 -2.62 -2.54 2.37
C ALA A 34 -2.96 -1.10 1.97
N GLY A 35 -2.43 -0.10 2.66
CA GLY A 35 -2.64 1.30 2.31
C GLY A 35 -2.06 1.66 0.94
N ALA A 36 -0.79 1.35 0.73
CA ALA A 36 -0.10 1.66 -0.54
C ALA A 36 -0.69 0.87 -1.72
N GLY A 37 -0.87 -0.44 -1.57
CA GLY A 37 -1.45 -1.29 -2.61
C GLY A 37 -2.89 -0.90 -2.94
N GLY A 38 -3.72 -0.62 -1.92
CA GLY A 38 -5.10 -0.21 -2.11
C GLY A 38 -5.23 1.14 -2.82
N PHE A 39 -4.43 2.13 -2.42
CA PHE A 39 -4.36 3.41 -3.11
C PHE A 39 -3.98 3.24 -4.59
N ASN A 40 -2.90 2.49 -4.86
CA ASN A 40 -2.44 2.27 -6.23
C ASN A 40 -3.45 1.47 -7.09
N VAL A 41 -4.24 0.57 -6.51
CA VAL A 41 -5.32 -0.11 -7.25
C VAL A 41 -6.40 0.87 -7.66
N VAL A 42 -6.84 1.74 -6.74
CA VAL A 42 -7.86 2.75 -7.05
C VAL A 42 -7.34 3.73 -8.09
N GLU A 43 -6.13 4.25 -7.90
CA GLU A 43 -5.48 5.18 -8.83
C GLU A 43 -5.25 4.53 -10.20
N GLY A 44 -4.67 3.32 -10.27
CA GLY A 44 -4.47 2.64 -11.55
C GLY A 44 -5.78 2.31 -12.29
N VAL A 45 -6.86 1.95 -11.57
CA VAL A 45 -8.17 1.72 -12.21
C VAL A 45 -8.75 3.04 -12.72
N VAL A 46 -8.79 4.06 -11.88
CA VAL A 46 -9.46 5.33 -12.23
C VAL A 46 -8.63 6.11 -13.23
N ASP A 47 -7.37 6.38 -12.95
CA ASP A 47 -6.56 7.32 -13.72
C ASP A 47 -5.93 6.68 -14.96
N HIS A 48 -5.55 5.39 -14.90
CA HIS A 48 -4.90 4.72 -16.04
C HIS A 48 -5.90 4.03 -16.98
N HIS A 49 -6.96 3.43 -16.43
CA HIS A 49 -7.88 2.61 -17.23
C HIS A 49 -9.22 3.28 -17.54
N ILE A 50 -9.85 3.96 -16.58
CA ILE A 50 -11.15 4.62 -16.81
C ILE A 50 -10.94 5.98 -17.49
N LEU A 51 -10.11 6.83 -16.91
CA LEU A 51 -9.84 8.18 -17.40
C LEU A 51 -8.73 8.20 -18.46
N GLY A 52 -7.73 7.32 -18.34
CA GLY A 52 -6.60 7.26 -19.26
C GLY A 52 -5.76 8.55 -19.29
N ILE A 53 -5.71 9.26 -18.16
CA ILE A 53 -5.03 10.55 -18.01
C ILE A 53 -3.62 10.40 -17.41
N HIS A 54 -3.34 9.26 -16.81
CA HIS A 54 -2.04 8.92 -16.21
C HIS A 54 -1.64 7.54 -16.71
N HIS A 55 -0.40 7.40 -17.17
CA HIS A 55 0.15 6.10 -17.55
C HIS A 55 1.50 5.92 -16.87
N VAL A 56 1.81 4.68 -16.48
CA VAL A 56 3.13 4.34 -15.92
C VAL A 56 4.23 4.64 -16.92
N ARG A 57 3.97 4.38 -18.20
CA ARG A 57 4.86 4.70 -19.31
C ARG A 57 4.05 5.12 -20.52
N PHE A 58 4.35 6.29 -21.06
CA PHE A 58 3.78 6.73 -22.33
C PHE A 58 4.46 6.04 -23.52
N GLY A 59 3.69 5.77 -24.57
CA GLY A 59 4.17 5.18 -25.81
C GLY A 59 3.77 3.70 -26.00
N PRO A 60 4.52 2.95 -26.82
CA PRO A 60 4.19 1.55 -27.12
C PRO A 60 4.07 0.71 -25.85
N SER A 61 3.07 -0.19 -25.86
CA SER A 61 2.79 -1.11 -24.75
C SER A 61 2.38 -0.46 -23.43
N ARG A 62 1.95 0.82 -23.40
CA ARG A 62 1.48 1.50 -22.16
C ARG A 62 0.48 0.67 -21.36
N ASN A 63 -0.47 0.03 -22.04
CA ASN A 63 -1.50 -0.79 -21.40
C ASN A 63 -0.90 -1.99 -20.64
N VAL A 64 0.23 -2.54 -21.09
CA VAL A 64 0.92 -3.65 -20.42
C VAL A 64 1.59 -3.16 -19.14
N TYR A 65 2.19 -1.97 -19.17
CA TYR A 65 2.79 -1.36 -17.98
C TYR A 65 1.72 -0.99 -16.93
N ASP A 66 0.59 -0.42 -17.37
CA ASP A 66 -0.52 -0.09 -16.48
C ASP A 66 -1.13 -1.35 -15.86
N ALA A 67 -1.31 -2.42 -16.65
CA ALA A 67 -1.80 -3.70 -16.15
C ALA A 67 -0.82 -4.37 -15.17
N ALA A 68 0.49 -4.32 -15.45
CA ALA A 68 1.50 -4.85 -14.54
C ALA A 68 1.54 -4.07 -13.21
N PHE A 69 1.43 -2.75 -13.28
CA PHE A 69 1.34 -1.89 -12.09
C PHE A 69 0.10 -2.21 -11.26
N LEU A 70 -1.06 -2.39 -11.91
CA LEU A 70 -2.30 -2.77 -11.24
C LEU A 70 -2.18 -4.14 -10.57
N ALA A 71 -1.58 -5.12 -11.25
CA ALA A 71 -1.36 -6.46 -10.71
C ALA A 71 -0.44 -6.46 -9.49
N ILE A 72 0.70 -5.76 -9.55
CA ILE A 72 1.61 -5.62 -8.41
C ILE A 72 0.90 -4.94 -7.24
N SER A 73 0.11 -3.90 -7.50
CA SER A 73 -0.63 -3.17 -6.48
C SER A 73 -1.68 -4.05 -5.78
N ALA A 74 -2.39 -4.90 -6.52
CA ALA A 74 -3.32 -5.87 -5.97
C ALA A 74 -2.60 -6.91 -5.09
N VAL A 75 -1.41 -7.37 -5.49
CA VAL A 75 -0.58 -8.27 -4.67
C VAL A 75 -0.14 -7.60 -3.37
N LEU A 76 0.33 -6.35 -3.42
CA LEU A 76 0.70 -5.59 -2.22
C LEU A 76 -0.49 -5.42 -1.27
N PHE A 77 -1.66 -5.08 -1.82
CA PHE A 77 -2.89 -4.96 -1.04
C PHE A 77 -3.25 -6.29 -0.35
N GLY A 78 -3.28 -7.38 -1.12
CA GLY A 78 -3.59 -8.72 -0.61
C GLY A 78 -2.60 -9.18 0.47
N ALA A 79 -1.30 -8.96 0.26
CA ALA A 79 -0.27 -9.28 1.24
C ALA A 79 -0.45 -8.48 2.54
N GLY A 80 -0.75 -7.18 2.44
CA GLY A 80 -1.02 -6.34 3.60
C GLY A 80 -2.24 -6.81 4.40
N VAL A 81 -3.34 -7.11 3.71
CA VAL A 81 -4.56 -7.66 4.33
C VAL A 81 -4.29 -9.01 5.01
N ALA A 82 -3.52 -9.89 4.36
CA ALA A 82 -3.17 -11.20 4.92
C ALA A 82 -2.35 -11.06 6.22
N LEU A 83 -1.34 -10.18 6.24
CA LEU A 83 -0.53 -9.92 7.44
C LEU A 83 -1.38 -9.41 8.61
N ILE A 84 -2.31 -8.48 8.35
CA ILE A 84 -3.21 -7.95 9.38
C ILE A 84 -4.14 -9.06 9.92
N ARG A 85 -4.69 -9.90 9.04
CA ARG A 85 -5.58 -11.01 9.42
C ARG A 85 -4.86 -12.05 10.27
N ASN A 86 -3.61 -12.38 9.94
CA ASN A 86 -2.82 -13.35 10.69
C ASN A 86 -2.56 -12.90 12.14
N VAL A 87 -2.43 -11.60 12.39
CA VAL A 87 -2.31 -11.06 13.76
C VAL A 87 -3.62 -11.16 14.54
N ARG A 88 -4.77 -10.96 13.86
CA ARG A 88 -6.09 -11.09 14.50
C ARG A 88 -6.41 -12.53 14.87
N ASN A 89 -5.99 -13.49 14.05
CA ASN A 89 -6.24 -14.92 14.27
C ASN A 89 -5.30 -15.54 15.33
N ALA A 90 -4.17 -14.89 15.62
CA ALA A 90 -3.20 -15.35 16.62
C ALA A 90 -3.48 -14.83 18.04
N LYS A 91 -4.56 -14.06 18.22
CA LYS A 91 -5.10 -13.64 19.52
C LYS A 91 -6.36 -14.43 19.83
#